data_AF-A0A6P0TXY7-F1
#
_entry.id   AF-A0A6P0TXY7-F1
#
_cell.length_a   1.000
_cell.length_b   1.000
_cell.length_c   1.000
_cell.angle_alpha   90.00
_cell.angle_beta   90.00
_cell.angle_gamma   90.00
#
_symmetry.space_group_name_H-M   'P 1'
#
loop_
_entity.id
_entity.type
_entity.pdbx_description
1 polymer ?
#
loop_
_entity_poly.entity_id
_entity_poly.type
_entity_poly.pdbx_seq_one_letter_code
_entity_poly.pdbx_strand_id
1 'polypeptide(L)'
;FLGFNIRQFKAGKYTSGKDSQKRILGFSTIITPSKESQKEHYTKITEVIDKHKAKPQAALIKNLNSIIRGWCNYFSIGCPTKVFYRMDYLLYWKLRRWA
;
A
#
# COMPACT_ATOMS: atom_id res chain seq x y z
N PHE A 1 -7.88 -14.68 -1.70
CA PHE A 1 -7.96 -13.81 -0.50
C PHE A 1 -7.97 -12.35 -0.94
N LEU A 2 -8.57 -11.46 -0.15
CA LEU A 2 -8.93 -10.06 -0.46
C LEU A 2 -7.74 -9.08 -0.70
N GLY A 3 -6.53 -9.60 -0.98
CA GLY A 3 -5.31 -8.82 -1.22
C GLY A 3 -4.54 -8.39 0.03
N PHE A 4 -4.98 -8.79 1.23
CA PHE A 4 -4.32 -8.46 2.50
C PHE A 4 -3.41 -9.59 3.00
N ASN A 5 -2.34 -9.20 3.68
CA ASN A 5 -1.49 -10.04 4.51
C ASN A 5 -1.77 -9.68 5.98
N ILE A 6 -2.34 -10.63 6.71
CA ILE A 6 -2.73 -10.49 8.12
C ILE A 6 -1.85 -11.45 8.92
N ARG A 7 -1.06 -10.91 9.86
CA ARG A 7 -0.18 -11.71 10.72
C ARG A 7 -0.22 -11.19 12.16
N GLN A 8 -0.18 -12.13 13.10
CA GLN A 8 -0.07 -11.85 14.52
C GLN A 8 1.38 -11.99 14.98
N PHE A 9 1.83 -11.09 15.83
CA PHE A 9 3.17 -11.09 16.40
C PHE A 9 3.05 -11.09 17.92
N LYS A 10 3.88 -11.89 18.61
CA LYS A 10 3.92 -11.90 20.07
C LYS A 10 4.17 -10.49 20.59
N ALA A 11 3.36 -10.04 21.53
CA ALA A 11 3.41 -8.69 22.10
C ALA A 11 3.47 -8.78 23.62
N GLY A 12 4.12 -7.79 24.24
CA GLY A 12 4.26 -7.71 25.68
C GLY A 12 2.98 -7.24 26.37
N LYS A 13 2.98 -7.27 27.70
CA LYS A 13 1.85 -6.84 28.56
C LYS A 13 1.34 -5.42 28.21
N TYR A 14 2.24 -4.52 27.84
CA TYR A 14 1.94 -3.10 27.58
C TYR A 14 1.63 -2.77 26.12
N THR A 15 1.92 -3.69 25.18
CA THR A 15 1.77 -3.45 23.73
C THR A 15 0.72 -4.33 23.07
N SER A 16 0.18 -5.31 23.79
CA SER A 16 -0.89 -6.17 23.30
C SER A 16 -2.27 -5.55 23.57
N GLY A 17 -3.19 -5.77 22.62
CA GLY A 17 -4.60 -5.43 22.80
C GLY A 17 -5.27 -6.29 23.89
N LYS A 18 -6.45 -5.84 24.30
CA LYS A 18 -7.32 -6.58 25.23
C LYS A 18 -8.56 -7.09 24.51
N ASP A 19 -9.04 -8.25 24.93
CA ASP A 19 -10.35 -8.78 24.54
C ASP A 19 -11.49 -8.03 25.25
N SER A 20 -12.74 -8.27 24.85
CA SER A 20 -13.97 -7.71 25.41
C SER A 20 -14.07 -7.90 26.93
N GLN A 21 -13.52 -8.99 27.46
CA GLN A 21 -13.44 -9.28 28.90
C GLN A 21 -12.21 -8.66 29.60
N LYS A 22 -11.52 -7.69 28.98
CA LYS A 22 -10.30 -7.01 29.46
C LYS A 22 -9.07 -7.90 29.67
N ARG A 23 -9.08 -9.13 29.15
CA ARG A 23 -7.93 -10.05 29.16
C ARG A 23 -6.92 -9.65 28.09
N ILE A 24 -5.63 -9.80 28.37
CA ILE A 24 -4.55 -9.48 27.42
C ILE A 24 -4.48 -10.58 26.36
N LEU A 25 -4.42 -10.20 25.08
CA LEU A 25 -4.37 -11.16 23.96
C LEU A 25 -2.99 -11.83 23.81
N GLY A 26 -1.91 -11.14 24.20
CA GLY A 26 -0.52 -11.63 24.09
C GLY A 26 0.09 -11.47 22.70
N PHE A 27 -0.65 -10.88 21.76
CA PHE A 27 -0.17 -10.58 20.41
C PHE A 27 -0.67 -9.22 19.90
N SER A 28 -0.07 -8.77 18.81
CA SER A 28 -0.50 -7.62 18.00
C SER A 28 -0.71 -8.08 16.56
N THR A 29 -1.86 -7.73 15.98
CA THR A 29 -2.19 -8.05 14.59
C THR A 29 -1.72 -6.92 13.69
N ILE A 30 -0.87 -7.25 12.72
CA ILE A 30 -0.43 -6.32 11.68
C ILE A 30 -1.11 -6.73 10.37
N ILE A 31 -1.84 -5.78 9.81
CA ILE A 31 -2.54 -5.90 8.53
C ILE A 31 -1.82 -5.02 7.53
N THR A 32 -1.38 -5.62 6.42
CA THR A 32 -0.68 -4.93 5.33
C THR A 32 -1.18 -5.44 3.97
N PRO A 33 -1.02 -4.68 2.88
CA PRO A 33 -1.22 -5.21 1.53
C PRO A 33 -0.31 -6.41 1.27
N SER A 34 -0.83 -7.44 0.60
CA SER A 34 -0.03 -8.60 0.20
C SER A 34 1.06 -8.21 -0.79
N LYS A 35 2.15 -9.00 -0.88
CA LYS A 35 3.23 -8.74 -1.85
C LYS A 35 2.71 -8.79 -3.30
N GLU A 36 1.74 -9.66 -3.57
CA GLU A 36 1.11 -9.80 -4.88
C GLU A 36 0.31 -8.55 -5.23
N SER A 37 -0.54 -8.07 -4.33
CA SER A 37 -1.34 -6.85 -4.55
C SER A 37 -0.47 -5.60 -4.68
N GLN A 38 0.66 -5.54 -3.96
CA GLN A 38 1.67 -4.48 -4.15
C GLN A 38 2.28 -4.54 -5.55
N LYS A 39 2.67 -5.72 -6.01
CA LYS A 39 3.26 -5.93 -7.35
C LYS A 39 2.26 -5.55 -8.44
N GLU A 40 1.02 -6.00 -8.34
CA GLU A 40 -0.04 -5.71 -9.29
C GLU A 40 -0.31 -4.20 -9.41
N HIS A 41 -0.40 -3.50 -8.27
CA HIS A 41 -0.55 -2.05 -8.25
C HIS A 41 0.62 -1.33 -8.94
N TYR A 42 1.85 -1.72 -8.62
CA TYR A 42 3.03 -1.14 -9.23
C TYR A 42 3.10 -1.42 -10.74
N THR A 43 2.80 -2.64 -11.17
CA THR A 43 2.72 -3.00 -12.60
C THR A 43 1.72 -2.09 -13.33
N LYS A 44 0.51 -1.93 -12.79
CA LYS A 44 -0.53 -1.08 -13.38
C LYS A 44 -0.08 0.38 -13.52
N ILE A 45 0.58 0.92 -12.50
CA ILE A 45 1.17 2.27 -12.54
C ILE A 45 2.23 2.36 -13.65
N THR A 46 3.15 1.39 -13.71
CA THR A 46 4.23 1.40 -14.70
C THR A 46 3.70 1.33 -16.13
N GLU A 47 2.67 0.52 -16.40
CA GLU A 47 2.02 0.45 -17.69
C GLU A 47 1.37 1.77 -18.09
N VAL A 48 0.75 2.48 -17.15
CA VAL A 48 0.16 3.80 -17.40
C VAL A 48 1.25 4.80 -17.77
N ILE A 49 2.37 4.82 -17.04
CA ILE A 49 3.51 5.69 -17.35
C ILE A 49 4.08 5.36 -18.74
N ASP A 50 4.31 4.09 -19.03
CA ASP A 50 4.91 3.65 -20.30
C ASP A 50 4.01 3.95 -21.52
N LYS A 51 2.68 3.94 -21.34
CA LYS A 51 1.70 4.35 -22.37
C LYS A 51 1.62 5.87 -22.59
N HIS A 52 2.20 6.68 -21.72
CA HIS A 52 2.09 8.15 -21.76
C HIS A 52 3.35 8.86 -22.31
N LYS A 53 4.21 8.17 -23.08
CA LYS A 53 5.45 8.77 -23.65
C LYS A 53 5.25 10.01 -24.52
N ALA A 54 4.12 10.14 -25.22
CA ALA A 54 3.84 11.26 -26.12
C ALA A 54 2.63 12.10 -25.69
N LYS A 55 2.15 11.93 -24.45
CA LYS A 55 0.94 12.59 -23.93
C LYS A 55 1.32 13.77 -23.01
N PRO A 56 0.44 14.79 -22.86
CA PRO A 56 0.67 15.88 -21.92
C PRO A 56 0.87 15.36 -20.49
N GLN A 57 1.84 15.93 -19.76
CA GLN A 57 2.14 15.57 -18.38
C GLN A 57 0.91 15.68 -17.45
N ALA A 58 0.06 16.68 -17.66
CA ALA A 58 -1.18 16.86 -16.90
C ALA A 58 -2.13 15.65 -17.02
N ALA A 59 -2.19 15.03 -18.21
CA ALA A 59 -3.01 13.83 -18.42
C ALA A 59 -2.42 12.62 -17.67
N LEU A 60 -1.10 12.48 -17.64
CA LEU A 60 -0.41 11.45 -16.85
C LEU A 60 -0.70 11.63 -15.35
N ILE A 61 -0.54 12.84 -14.81
CA ILE A 61 -0.80 13.14 -13.40
C ILE A 61 -2.26 12.81 -13.02
N LYS A 62 -3.22 13.21 -13.85
CA LYS A 62 -4.64 12.93 -13.61
C LYS A 62 -4.93 11.42 -13.52
N ASN A 63 -4.33 10.64 -14.42
CA ASN A 63 -4.50 9.18 -14.45
C ASN A 63 -3.81 8.47 -13.28
N LEU A 64 -2.62 8.93 -12.88
CA LEU A 64 -1.93 8.37 -11.71
C LEU A 64 -2.68 8.67 -10.41
N ASN A 65 -3.16 9.90 -10.24
CA ASN A 65 -3.88 10.31 -9.03
C ASN A 65 -5.14 9.48 -8.77
N SER A 66 -5.90 9.13 -9.81
CA SER A 66 -7.11 8.31 -9.65
C SER A 66 -6.78 6.88 -9.19
N ILE A 67 -5.73 6.27 -9.77
CA ILE A 67 -5.29 4.92 -9.42
C ILE A 67 -4.71 4.86 -8.01
N ILE A 68 -3.84 5.81 -7.65
CA ILE A 68 -3.21 5.89 -6.33
C ILE A 68 -4.28 6.11 -5.26
N ARG A 69 -5.21 7.04 -5.48
CA ARG A 69 -6.29 7.32 -4.52
C ARG A 69 -7.16 6.11 -4.28
N GLY A 70 -7.57 5.41 -5.33
CA GLY A 70 -8.38 4.19 -5.20
C GLY A 70 -7.66 3.11 -4.39
N TRP A 71 -6.38 2.91 -4.65
CA TRP A 71 -5.58 1.90 -3.96
C TRP A 71 -5.32 2.26 -2.48
N CYS A 72 -4.97 3.51 -2.19
CA CYS A 72 -4.80 3.99 -0.81
C CYS A 72 -6.11 3.90 0.00
N ASN A 73 -7.24 4.19 -0.62
CA ASN A 73 -8.55 4.05 0.04
C ASN A 73 -8.85 2.59 0.36
N TYR A 74 -8.62 1.67 -0.58
CA TYR A 74 -8.88 0.24 -0.39
C TYR A 74 -7.97 -0.37 0.69
N PHE A 75 -6.68 -0.02 0.70
CA PHE A 75 -5.70 -0.53 1.65
C PHE A 75 -5.52 0.37 2.88
N SER A 76 -6.46 1.28 3.15
CA SER A 76 -6.41 2.19 4.32
C SER A 76 -6.52 1.45 5.65
N ILE A 77 -7.04 0.22 5.65
CA ILE A 77 -7.24 -0.60 6.84
C ILE A 77 -5.90 -1.12 7.37
N GLY A 78 -5.63 -0.88 8.65
CA GLY A 78 -4.49 -1.44 9.37
C GLY A 78 -3.30 -0.49 9.47
N CYS A 79 -2.08 -1.02 9.29
CA CYS A 79 -0.83 -0.24 9.40
C CYS A 79 0.00 -0.34 8.10
N PRO A 80 -0.51 0.19 6.97
CA PRO A 80 0.13 0.06 5.66
C PRO A 80 1.29 1.05 5.43
N THR A 81 1.61 1.91 6.40
CA THR A 81 2.51 3.07 6.23
C THR A 81 3.84 2.73 5.56
N LYS A 82 4.51 1.66 6.00
CA LYS A 82 5.79 1.22 5.40
C LYS A 82 5.64 0.80 3.93
N VAL A 83 4.50 0.21 3.57
CA VAL A 83 4.21 -0.19 2.20
C VAL A 83 3.96 1.03 1.32
N PHE A 84 3.20 2.01 1.82
CA PHE A 84 2.93 3.24 1.08
C PHE A 84 4.21 4.04 0.79
N TYR A 85 5.08 4.21 1.78
CA TYR A 85 6.39 4.85 1.57
C TYR A 85 7.24 4.14 0.51
N ARG A 86 7.24 2.80 0.51
CA ARG A 86 7.96 2.03 -0.49
C ARG A 86 7.37 2.21 -1.89
N MET A 87 6.04 2.19 -2.02
CA MET A 87 5.38 2.38 -3.33
C MET A 87 5.65 3.78 -3.89
N ASP A 88 5.60 4.81 -3.04
CA ASP A 88 5.90 6.19 -3.42
C ASP A 88 7.35 6.35 -3.88
N TYR A 89 8.31 5.77 -3.15
CA TYR A 89 9.72 5.76 -3.55
C TYR A 89 9.93 5.12 -4.93
N LEU A 90 9.28 3.98 -5.21
CA LEU A 90 9.37 3.32 -6.51
C LEU A 90 8.73 4.15 -7.64
N LEU A 91 7.58 4.77 -7.36
CA LEU A 91 6.90 5.67 -8.29
C LEU A 91 7.78 6.87 -8.64
N TYR A 92 8.41 7.50 -7.66
CA TYR A 92 9.33 8.63 -7.87
C TYR A 92 10.45 8.25 -8.85
N TRP A 93 11.13 7.12 -8.65
CA TRP A 93 12.19 6.68 -9.55
C TRP A 93 11.70 6.35 -10.95
N LYS A 94 10.51 5.74 -11.09
CA LYS A 94 9.91 5.46 -12.39
C LYS A 94 9.58 6.75 -13.15
N LEU A 95 9.00 7.74 -12.46
CA LEU A 95 8.70 9.05 -13.04
C LEU A 95 9.97 9.82 -13.41
N ARG A 96 11.00 9.78 -12.56
CA ARG A 96 12.30 10.43 -12.83
C ARG A 96 13.01 9.85 -14.05
N ARG A 97 12.78 8.56 -14.37
CA ARG A 97 13.31 7.92 -15.58
C ARG A 97 12.46 8.19 -16.83
N TRP A 98 11.19 8.55 -16.64
CA TRP A 98 10.26 8.85 -17.73
C TRP A 98 10.46 10.27 -18.27
N ALA A 99 10.79 11.24 -17.41
CA ALA A 99 11.20 12.60 -17.79
C ALA A 99 12.58 12.61 -18.46
#